data_AF-A0A951LVS7-F1
#
_entry.id   AF-A0A951LVS7-F1
#
_cell.length_a   1.000
_cell.length_b   1.000
_cell.length_c   1.000
_cell.angle_alpha   90.00
_cell.angle_beta   90.00
_cell.angle_gamma   90.00
#
_symmetry.space_group_name_H-M   'P 1'
#
loop_
_entity.id
_entity.type
_entity.pdbx_description
1 polymer ?
#
loop_
_entity_poly.entity_id
_entity_poly.type
_entity_poly.pdbx_seq_one_letter_code
_entity_poly.pdbx_strand_id
1 'polypeptide(L)' 'MANRLPSDQDSESDSTMAARWSALAERRKAYYVELYKSGRWKHYFDEAEFLARMRDVLLATRTWNELAQREAPPALKRAS' A
#
# COMPACT_ATOMS: atom_id res chain seq x y z
N MET A 1 -2.33 27.56 -31.05
CA MET A 1 -2.24 27.07 -29.66
C MET A 1 -2.94 25.72 -29.60
N ALA A 2 -2.20 24.61 -29.66
CA ALA A 2 -2.77 23.28 -29.58
C ALA A 2 -2.64 22.77 -28.14
N ASN A 3 -3.77 22.71 -27.42
CA ASN A 3 -3.85 22.03 -26.13
C ASN A 3 -3.62 20.53 -26.38
N ARG A 4 -2.51 20.02 -25.87
CA ARG A 4 -2.22 18.59 -25.87
C ARG A 4 -3.18 17.91 -24.90
N LEU A 5 -4.01 17.00 -25.41
CA LEU A 5 -4.82 16.07 -24.62
C LEU A 5 -3.91 15.30 -23.63
N PRO A 6 -4.40 14.99 -22.42
CA PRO A 6 -3.65 14.15 -21.49
C PRO A 6 -3.41 12.79 -22.14
N SER A 7 -2.14 12.42 -22.31
CA SER A 7 -1.74 11.13 -22.87
C SER A 7 -2.14 10.01 -21.93
N ASP A 8 -2.69 8.92 -22.47
CA ASP A 8 -3.01 7.68 -21.74
C ASP A 8 -1.81 7.06 -20.98
N GLN A 9 -0.57 7.52 -21.25
CA GLN A 9 0.67 7.06 -20.61
C GLN A 9 0.80 7.42 -19.12
N ASP A 10 0.16 8.50 -18.66
CA ASP A 10 0.21 8.90 -17.25
C ASP A 10 -0.60 7.92 -16.38
N SER A 11 -1.69 7.37 -16.93
CA SER A 11 -2.59 6.44 -16.25
C SER A 11 -1.97 5.05 -15.99
N GLU A 12 -1.19 4.53 -16.94
CA GLU A 12 -0.49 3.23 -16.76
C GLU A 12 0.69 3.33 -15.78
N SER A 13 1.37 4.48 -15.77
CA SER A 13 2.50 4.75 -14.86
C SER A 13 2.02 4.85 -13.41
N ASP A 14 0.91 5.56 -13.19
CA ASP A 14 0.29 5.72 -11.87
C ASP A 14 -0.25 4.38 -11.34
N SER A 15 -0.98 3.62 -12.17
CA SER A 15 -1.48 2.28 -11.81
C SER A 15 -0.35 1.30 -11.43
N THR A 16 0.75 1.34 -12.18
CA THR A 16 1.95 0.54 -11.87
C THR A 16 2.61 1.00 -10.57
N MET A 17 2.62 2.29 -10.28
CA MET A 17 3.18 2.87 -9.07
C MET A 17 2.32 2.51 -7.83
N ALA A 18 1.00 2.65 -7.90
CA ALA A 18 0.09 2.25 -6.84
C ALA A 18 0.21 0.75 -6.50
N ALA A 19 0.33 -0.11 -7.52
CA ALA A 19 0.57 -1.54 -7.32
C ALA A 19 1.90 -1.83 -6.60
N ARG A 20 2.97 -1.12 -6.95
CA ARG A 20 4.29 -1.24 -6.28
C ARG A 20 4.22 -0.79 -4.82
N TRP A 21 3.56 0.33 -4.54
CA TRP A 21 3.40 0.83 -3.16
C TRP A 21 2.50 -0.08 -2.32
N SER A 22 1.44 -0.64 -2.90
CA SER A 22 0.61 -1.66 -2.27
C SER A 22 1.44 -2.89 -1.88
N ALA A 23 2.26 -3.43 -2.79
CA ALA A 23 3.13 -4.57 -2.51
C ALA A 23 4.15 -4.26 -1.39
N LEU A 24 4.71 -3.06 -1.36
CA LEU A 24 5.61 -2.63 -0.30
C LEU A 24 4.89 -2.50 1.05
N ALA A 25 3.67 -1.95 1.06
CA ALA A 25 2.88 -1.78 2.26
C ALA A 25 2.47 -3.15 2.85
N GLU A 26 2.10 -4.12 2.02
CA GLU A 26 1.81 -5.49 2.49
C GLU A 26 3.06 -6.18 3.06
N ARG A 27 4.23 -6.03 2.42
CA ARG A 27 5.50 -6.55 2.99
C ARG A 27 5.81 -5.92 4.35
N ARG A 28 5.61 -4.61 4.48
CA ARG A 28 5.81 -3.89 5.74
C ARG A 28 4.85 -4.38 6.82
N LYS A 29 3.57 -4.57 6.48
CA LYS A 29 2.58 -5.16 7.39
C LYS A 29 2.97 -6.56 7.84
N ALA A 30 3.38 -7.44 6.92
CA ALA A 30 3.83 -8.78 7.25
C ALA A 30 5.02 -8.77 8.23
N TYR A 31 6.01 -7.89 8.00
CA TYR A 31 7.12 -7.71 8.93
C TYR A 31 6.67 -7.31 10.34
N TYR A 32 5.77 -6.32 10.46
CA TYR A 32 5.26 -5.90 11.77
C TYR A 32 4.44 -6.99 12.47
N VAL A 33 3.68 -7.79 11.73
CA VAL A 33 2.95 -8.94 12.27
C VAL A 33 3.91 -9.99 12.83
N GLU A 34 4.97 -10.33 12.10
CA GLU A 34 5.97 -11.29 12.57
C GLU A 34 6.78 -10.73 13.76
N LEU A 35 7.04 -9.42 13.78
CA LEU A 35 7.66 -8.77 14.93
C LEU A 35 6.77 -8.83 16.17
N TYR A 36 5.45 -8.65 16.01
CA TYR A 36 4.46 -8.80 17.07
C TYR A 36 4.41 -10.24 17.60
N LYS A 37 4.21 -11.23 16.72
CA LYS A 37 4.14 -12.66 17.08
C LYS A 37 5.39 -13.16 17.80
N SER A 38 6.56 -12.76 17.33
CA SER A 38 7.84 -13.14 17.96
C SER A 38 8.12 -12.41 19.28
N GLY A 39 7.34 -11.38 19.62
CA GLY A 39 7.57 -10.55 20.80
C GLY A 39 8.82 -9.65 20.71
N ARG A 40 9.60 -9.75 19.62
CA ARG A 40 10.87 -9.02 19.44
C ARG A 40 10.69 -7.51 19.36
N TRP A 41 9.47 -7.03 19.08
CA TRP A 41 9.16 -5.61 19.07
C TRP A 41 9.49 -4.92 20.39
N LYS A 42 9.39 -5.63 21.53
CA LYS A 42 9.67 -5.10 22.87
C LYS A 42 11.12 -4.66 23.10
N HIS A 43 12.04 -5.09 22.23
CA HIS A 43 13.44 -4.67 22.30
C HIS A 43 13.70 -3.34 21.58
N TYR A 44 12.80 -2.93 20.69
CA TYR A 44 13.00 -1.79 19.81
C TYR A 44 12.00 -0.65 20.08
N PHE A 45 10.85 -0.98 20.65
CA PHE A 45 9.74 -0.04 20.84
C PHE A 45 9.14 -0.24 22.22
N ASP A 46 8.60 0.84 22.78
CA ASP A 46 7.56 0.73 23.80
C ASP A 46 6.22 0.31 23.16
N GLU A 47 5.27 -0.10 23.99
CA GLU A 47 3.98 -0.62 23.50
C GLU A 47 3.17 0.45 22.75
N ALA A 48 3.17 1.69 23.23
CA ALA A 48 2.43 2.78 22.62
C ALA A 48 2.98 3.12 21.23
N GLU A 49 4.30 3.23 21.11
CA GLU A 49 5.00 3.48 19.85
C GLU A 49 4.78 2.32 18.88
N PHE A 50 4.92 1.07 19.34
CA PHE A 50 4.68 -0.09 18.49
C PHE A 50 3.25 -0.11 17.93
N LEU A 51 2.25 0.15 18.76
CA LEU A 51 0.86 0.21 18.33
C LEU A 51 0.59 1.38 17.38
N ALA A 52 1.21 2.55 17.61
CA ALA A 52 1.11 3.67 16.68
C ALA A 52 1.71 3.32 15.31
N ARG A 53 2.91 2.74 15.28
CA ARG A 53 3.57 2.29 14.05
C ARG A 53 2.75 1.22 13.32
N MET A 54 2.18 0.27 14.04
CA MET A 54 1.32 -0.76 13.46
C MET A 54 0.07 -0.13 12.81
N ARG A 55 -0.59 0.84 13.47
CA ARG A 55 -1.73 1.55 12.91
C ARG A 55 -1.37 2.31 11.63
N ASP A 56 -0.24 3.00 11.62
CA ASP A 56 0.25 3.72 10.44
C ASP A 56 0.49 2.77 9.26
N VAL A 57 1.10 1.61 9.53
CA VAL A 57 1.34 0.58 8.51
C VAL A 57 0.01 0.05 7.96
N LEU A 58 -0.95 -0.28 8.83
CA LEU A 58 -2.26 -0.75 8.40
C LEU A 58 -3.03 0.29 7.58
N LEU A 59 -2.98 1.57 7.99
CA LEU A 59 -3.61 2.66 7.26
C LEU A 59 -2.96 2.84 5.88
N ALA A 60 -1.63 2.86 5.80
CA ALA A 60 -0.91 2.96 4.54
C ALA A 60 -1.24 1.79 3.61
N THR A 61 -1.26 0.56 4.11
CA THR A 61 -1.66 -0.63 3.33
C THR A 61 -3.07 -0.47 2.77
N ARG A 62 -4.02 -0.02 3.59
CA ARG A 62 -5.39 0.21 3.15
C ARG A 62 -5.47 1.26 2.04
N THR A 63 -4.84 2.42 2.23
CA THR A 63 -4.85 3.51 1.25
C THR A 63 -4.27 3.07 -0.09
N TRP A 64 -3.13 2.39 -0.10
CA TRP A 64 -2.51 1.94 -1.35
C TRP A 64 -3.28 0.80 -2.03
N ASN A 65 -3.91 -0.08 -1.25
CA ASN A 65 -4.79 -1.11 -1.82
C ASN A 65 -6.03 -0.49 -2.47
N GLU A 66 -6.66 0.49 -1.83
CA GLU A 66 -7.82 1.20 -2.37
C GLU A 66 -7.45 1.97 -3.66
N LEU A 67 -6.29 2.63 -3.69
CA LEU A 67 -5.78 3.31 -4.88
C LEU A 67 -5.48 2.32 -6.03
N ALA A 68 -4.74 1.24 -5.74
CA ALA A 68 -4.44 0.21 -6.74
C ALA A 68 -5.71 -0.45 -7.29
N GLN A 69 -6.74 -0.67 -6.46
CA GLN A 69 -8.03 -1.19 -6.91
C GLN A 69 -8.82 -0.17 -7.75
N ARG A 70 -8.70 1.13 -7.45
CA ARG A 70 -9.35 2.18 -8.24
C ARG A 70 -8.74 2.27 -9.63
N GLU A 71 -7.41 2.21 -9.72
CA GLU A 71 -6.60 2.35 -10.93
C GLU A 71 -6.47 1.06 -11.75
N ALA A 72 -6.87 -0.10 -11.20
CA ALA A 72 -6.94 -1.34 -11.96
C ALA A 72 -8.04 -1.26 -13.05
N PRO A 73 -7.73 -1.63 -14.31
CA PRO A 73 -8.73 -1.65 -15.37
C PRO A 73 -9.87 -2.63 -15.01
N PRO A 74 -11.13 -2.35 -15.40
CA PRO A 74 -12.32 -3.07 -14.95
C PRO A 74 -12.31 -4.57 -15.30
N ALA A 75 -11.48 -5.01 -16.24
CA ALA A 75 -11.33 -6.42 -16.62
C ALA A 75 -10.73 -7.30 -15.50
N LEU A 76 -9.97 -6.72 -14.56
CA LEU A 76 -9.39 -7.45 -13.41
C LEU A 76 -10.30 -7.43 -12.16
N LYS A 77 -11.42 -6.70 -12.19
CA LYS A 77 -12.36 -6.59 -11.06
C LYS A 77 -13.40 -7.72 -11.01
N ARG A 78 -13.34 -8.69 -11.93
CA ARG A 78 -14.29 -9.80 -12.09
C ARG A 78 -13.67 -11.18 -11.84
N ALA A 79 -12.97 -11.35 -10.73
CA ALA A 79 -12.62 -12.68 -10.23
C ALA A 79 -12.30 -12.61 -8.74
N SER A 80 -13.33 -12.60 -7.90
CA SER A 80 -13.27 -12.99 -6.49
C SER A 80 -14.64 -13.47 -6.05
#